data_AF-A0A7C5GGW3-F1
#
_entry.id   AF-A0A7C5GGW3-F1
#
_cell.length_a   1.000
_cell.length_b   1.000
_cell.length_c   1.000
_cell.angle_alpha   90.00
_cell.angle_beta   90.00
_cell.angle_gamma   90.00
#
_symmetry.space_group_name_H-M   'P 1'
#
loop_
_entity.id
_entity.type
_entity.pdbx_description
1 polymer ?
#
loop_
_entity_poly.entity_id
_entity_poly.type
_entity_poly.pdbx_seq_one_letter_code
_entity_poly.pdbx_strand_id
1 'polypeptide(L)'
;MAPVASEADCQNCHVDPIDCADPRLPADLQSTQCTGAAVFQTPFQVATIDDAPGDTPEQKLLNAAKINILRLHDAKHGAKYRNWDSNKQLVSMVCDAAADPNDPDCLDNQRPIQCSRCHYSPALDLAQAGPVDEPEQGLQGRQQTYHVSMSRAMHEHHGTLPPYNGQTLFPSMPSPAGRDPQVAEQVLEQTCYQCHPGKRTQCLRGAMFSGGVVCQDCHGDMEQVGNDFSLKVSTSNPGDFVLDGSLRVPWANEPMCQSCHAGDALNPNHPAGAIVADDGIRLLQAYVTQQITVPGVGQPVKIAAVHHAPGSRFAENQGKNANGQTVDVLYRLSKGHGGIKCEGCHNSTHAIWPNANPFANDNIAAEQLQGHAGTLIECTTCHEPTDKGLPLELEGPHGMHPIADYNGPDQRWNDKHEDVFEKSGKAACQSCHGVNGEGTVLSRTAAERKLKCKNSKGSLCTSGQKFVTVAKGTPIGCANCHENELIKGGD
;
A
#
# COMPACT_ATOMS: atom_id res chain seq x y z
N MET A 1 -15.83 16.06 -13.01
CA MET A 1 -15.28 16.26 -11.65
C MET A 1 -13.90 15.61 -11.65
N ALA A 2 -12.82 16.37 -11.49
CA ALA A 2 -11.51 15.77 -11.25
C ALA A 2 -11.66 14.86 -10.03
N PRO A 3 -11.35 13.56 -10.12
CA PRO A 3 -11.48 12.63 -9.00
C PRO A 3 -10.29 12.85 -8.06
N VAL A 4 -10.26 14.03 -7.45
CA VAL A 4 -9.44 14.27 -6.27
C VAL A 4 -10.24 13.72 -5.10
N ALA A 5 -9.59 12.97 -4.21
CA ALA A 5 -10.22 12.58 -2.95
C ALA A 5 -10.81 13.82 -2.28
N SER A 6 -11.92 13.69 -1.55
CA SER A 6 -12.46 14.81 -0.75
C SER A 6 -11.46 15.34 0.29
N GLU A 7 -10.42 14.55 0.59
CA GLU A 7 -9.30 14.91 1.47
C GLU A 7 -8.03 15.34 0.74
N ALA A 8 -8.04 15.44 -0.59
CA ALA A 8 -6.86 15.87 -1.32
C ALA A 8 -6.63 17.37 -1.14
N ASP A 9 -5.45 17.72 -0.65
CA ASP A 9 -5.08 19.08 -0.30
C ASP A 9 -4.42 19.84 -1.46
N CYS A 10 -4.96 19.68 -2.67
CA CYS A 10 -4.45 20.40 -3.84
C CYS A 10 -4.46 21.92 -3.65
N GLN A 11 -5.35 22.44 -2.80
CA GLN A 11 -5.42 23.86 -2.47
C GLN A 11 -4.11 24.40 -1.89
N ASN A 12 -3.26 23.58 -1.26
CA ASN A 12 -1.98 24.03 -0.71
C ASN A 12 -1.04 24.64 -1.77
N CYS A 13 -1.22 24.29 -3.04
CA CYS A 13 -0.41 24.81 -4.16
C CYS A 13 -1.25 25.45 -5.26
N HIS A 14 -2.53 25.08 -5.40
CA HIS A 14 -3.38 25.44 -6.55
C HIS A 14 -4.47 26.49 -6.23
N VAL A 15 -4.42 27.16 -5.09
CA VAL A 15 -5.26 28.35 -4.82
C VAL A 15 -4.41 29.55 -4.51
N ASP A 16 -5.01 30.74 -4.57
CA ASP A 16 -4.38 31.93 -4.02
C ASP A 16 -4.11 31.71 -2.52
N PRO A 17 -2.87 31.92 -2.02
CA PRO A 17 -2.55 31.73 -0.62
C PRO A 17 -3.48 32.47 0.35
N ILE A 18 -4.09 33.59 -0.06
CA ILE A 18 -5.03 34.34 0.78
C ILE A 18 -6.28 33.53 1.12
N ASP A 19 -6.74 32.68 0.20
CA ASP A 19 -7.97 31.90 0.36
C ASP A 19 -7.80 30.79 1.40
N CYS A 20 -6.58 30.29 1.61
CA CYS A 20 -6.32 29.28 2.64
C CYS A 20 -6.43 29.82 4.06
N ALA A 21 -6.28 31.13 4.25
CA ALA A 21 -6.43 31.80 5.55
C ALA A 21 -7.82 32.43 5.70
N ASP A 22 -8.77 32.12 4.81
CA ASP A 22 -10.09 32.72 4.82
C ASP A 22 -10.82 32.42 6.15
N PRO A 23 -11.26 33.45 6.89
CA PRO A 23 -11.88 33.27 8.21
C PRO A 23 -13.23 32.56 8.16
N ARG A 24 -13.83 32.39 6.98
CA ARG A 24 -15.07 31.62 6.77
C ARG A 24 -14.81 30.11 6.76
N LEU A 25 -13.56 29.66 6.59
CA LEU A 25 -13.21 28.25 6.62
C LEU A 25 -13.25 27.70 8.06
N PRO A 26 -13.59 26.40 8.23
CA PRO A 26 -13.33 25.68 9.46
C PRO A 26 -11.88 25.86 9.94
N ALA A 27 -11.69 26.00 11.25
CA ALA A 27 -10.37 26.29 11.82
C ALA A 27 -9.31 25.20 11.52
N ASP A 28 -9.75 23.94 11.34
CA ASP A 28 -8.90 22.81 10.97
C ASP A 28 -8.46 22.82 9.49
N LEU A 29 -9.09 23.66 8.66
CA LEU A 29 -8.77 23.83 7.24
C LEU A 29 -8.04 25.15 6.95
N GLN A 30 -8.04 26.09 7.89
CA GLN A 30 -7.28 27.33 7.76
C GLN A 30 -5.78 27.04 7.82
N SER A 31 -5.03 27.52 6.84
CA SER A 31 -3.60 27.27 6.72
C SER A 31 -2.85 28.51 6.24
N THR A 32 -1.80 28.87 6.98
CA THR A 32 -0.81 29.86 6.55
C THR A 32 0.34 29.25 5.73
N GLN A 33 0.29 27.92 5.52
CA GLN A 33 1.34 27.16 4.83
C GLN A 33 1.02 26.95 3.34
N CYS A 34 -0.10 27.48 2.84
CA CYS A 34 -0.39 27.46 1.41
C CYS A 34 0.65 28.28 0.65
N THR A 35 1.29 27.64 -0.32
CA THR A 35 2.39 28.24 -1.07
C THR A 35 1.92 28.97 -2.32
N GLY A 36 0.75 28.60 -2.86
CA GLY A 36 0.27 29.08 -4.14
C GLY A 36 1.22 28.80 -5.30
N ALA A 37 2.14 27.84 -5.15
CA ALA A 37 3.26 27.64 -6.07
C ALA A 37 2.83 27.38 -7.53
N ALA A 38 1.64 26.79 -7.73
CA ALA A 38 1.11 26.47 -9.05
C ALA A 38 0.28 27.61 -9.67
N VAL A 39 -0.09 28.62 -8.90
CA VAL A 39 -0.90 29.77 -9.35
C VAL A 39 -0.14 31.09 -9.33
N PHE A 40 1.14 31.07 -8.96
CA PHE A 40 2.00 32.24 -9.01
C PHE A 40 2.36 32.58 -10.47
N GLN A 41 2.12 33.83 -10.88
CA GLN A 41 2.44 34.35 -12.22
C GLN A 41 1.81 33.55 -13.37
N THR A 42 0.55 33.16 -13.23
CA THR A 42 -0.17 32.44 -14.28
C THR A 42 -0.64 33.37 -15.40
N PRO A 43 -0.76 32.85 -16.65
CA PRO A 43 -1.33 33.61 -17.76
C PRO A 43 -2.86 33.69 -17.72
N PHE A 44 -3.49 32.99 -16.77
CA PHE A 44 -4.93 32.97 -16.56
C PHE A 44 -5.29 33.61 -15.22
N GLN A 45 -6.53 34.10 -15.11
CA GLN A 45 -7.07 34.58 -13.84
C GLN A 45 -7.21 33.41 -12.85
N VAL A 46 -6.59 33.54 -11.69
CA VAL A 46 -6.73 32.58 -10.58
C VAL A 46 -8.17 32.66 -10.06
N ALA A 47 -8.86 31.52 -10.02
CA ALA A 47 -10.14 31.40 -9.36
C ALA A 47 -9.96 31.44 -7.85
N THR A 48 -10.83 32.21 -7.19
CA THR A 48 -10.83 32.41 -5.74
C THR A 48 -12.00 31.68 -5.08
N ILE A 49 -11.98 31.60 -3.76
CA ILE A 49 -13.10 31.10 -2.95
C ILE A 49 -14.40 31.88 -3.19
N ASP A 50 -14.34 33.16 -3.57
CA ASP A 50 -15.53 33.98 -3.80
C ASP A 50 -16.22 33.65 -5.13
N ASP A 51 -15.44 33.30 -6.15
CA ASP A 51 -15.91 33.02 -7.50
C ASP A 51 -16.26 31.54 -7.72
N ALA A 52 -15.71 30.64 -6.89
CA ALA A 52 -15.88 29.21 -7.06
C ALA A 52 -17.28 28.72 -6.65
N PRO A 53 -17.84 27.72 -7.36
CA PRO A 53 -19.11 27.11 -6.99
C PRO A 53 -18.96 26.27 -5.71
N GLY A 54 -20.03 26.17 -4.92
CA GLY A 54 -20.06 25.35 -3.70
C GLY A 54 -21.00 25.94 -2.65
N ASP A 55 -21.57 25.07 -1.80
CA ASP A 55 -22.52 25.46 -0.75
C ASP A 55 -21.79 25.91 0.52
N THR A 56 -20.56 25.43 0.74
CA THR A 56 -19.73 25.77 1.90
C THR A 56 -18.40 26.43 1.49
N PRO A 57 -17.77 27.25 2.35
CA PRO A 57 -16.44 27.79 2.11
C PRO A 57 -15.39 26.72 1.76
N GLU A 58 -15.41 25.58 2.45
CA GLU A 58 -14.54 24.43 2.14
C GLU A 58 -14.77 23.92 0.71
N GLN A 59 -16.02 23.70 0.31
CA GLN A 59 -16.32 23.25 -1.04
C GLN A 59 -15.87 24.26 -2.10
N LYS A 60 -16.05 25.56 -1.82
CA LYS A 60 -15.60 26.64 -2.71
C LYS A 60 -14.08 26.67 -2.84
N LEU A 61 -13.33 26.56 -1.73
CA LEU A 61 -11.86 26.48 -1.75
C LEU A 61 -11.37 25.29 -2.57
N LEU A 62 -11.93 24.11 -2.35
CA LEU A 62 -11.59 22.89 -3.10
C LEU A 62 -11.95 23.02 -4.58
N ASN A 63 -13.05 23.69 -4.91
CA ASN A 63 -13.45 23.92 -6.30
C ASN A 63 -12.59 25.00 -6.96
N ALA A 64 -12.18 26.05 -6.27
CA ALA A 64 -11.20 27.02 -6.74
C ALA A 64 -9.89 26.31 -7.15
N ALA A 65 -9.38 25.41 -6.29
CA ALA A 65 -8.20 24.59 -6.59
C ALA A 65 -8.38 23.77 -7.89
N LYS A 66 -9.52 23.09 -8.03
CA LYS A 66 -9.83 22.29 -9.23
C LYS A 66 -9.92 23.16 -10.49
N ILE A 67 -10.50 24.36 -10.38
CA ILE A 67 -10.61 25.31 -11.49
C ILE A 67 -9.20 25.73 -11.94
N ASN A 68 -8.36 26.12 -10.99
CA ASN A 68 -6.99 26.53 -11.25
C ASN A 68 -6.13 25.40 -11.84
N ILE A 69 -6.34 24.14 -11.42
CA ILE A 69 -5.69 22.98 -12.04
C ILE A 69 -6.08 22.85 -13.51
N LEU A 70 -7.36 23.00 -13.84
CA LEU A 70 -7.83 22.91 -15.23
C LEU A 70 -7.28 24.06 -16.08
N ARG A 71 -7.32 25.30 -15.58
CA ARG A 71 -6.74 26.46 -16.26
C ARG A 71 -5.23 26.33 -16.47
N LEU A 72 -4.52 25.78 -15.50
CA LEU A 72 -3.09 25.51 -15.61
C LEU A 72 -2.80 24.43 -16.67
N HIS A 73 -3.63 23.39 -16.70
CA HIS A 73 -3.53 22.35 -17.72
C HIS A 73 -3.81 22.92 -19.12
N ASP A 74 -4.87 23.71 -19.26
CA ASP A 74 -5.23 24.45 -20.48
C ASP A 74 -4.08 25.35 -20.95
N ALA A 75 -3.50 26.16 -20.05
CA ALA A 75 -2.37 27.03 -20.38
C ALA A 75 -1.11 26.27 -20.83
N LYS A 76 -0.84 25.08 -20.26
CA LYS A 76 0.35 24.28 -20.60
C LYS A 76 0.16 23.41 -21.85
N HIS A 77 -1.06 22.91 -22.07
CA HIS A 77 -1.31 21.83 -23.01
C HIS A 77 -2.39 22.15 -24.06
N GLY A 78 -3.16 23.23 -23.90
CA GLY A 78 -4.31 23.59 -24.73
C GLY A 78 -3.98 23.72 -26.23
N ALA A 79 -2.79 24.23 -26.56
CA ALA A 79 -2.31 24.30 -27.94
C ALA A 79 -2.13 22.93 -28.63
N LYS A 80 -2.09 21.83 -27.85
CA LYS A 80 -1.89 20.45 -28.33
C LYS A 80 -3.14 19.59 -28.20
N TYR A 81 -4.26 20.17 -27.76
CA TYR A 81 -5.50 19.42 -27.58
C TYR A 81 -6.04 18.91 -28.91
N ARG A 82 -6.57 17.68 -28.84
CA ARG A 82 -7.22 17.00 -29.94
C ARG A 82 -8.45 16.26 -29.45
N ASN A 83 -9.39 16.02 -30.35
CA ASN A 83 -10.62 15.30 -30.03
C ASN A 83 -11.15 14.55 -31.24
N TRP A 84 -12.04 13.58 -30.99
CA TRP A 84 -12.66 12.78 -32.04
C TRP A 84 -13.72 13.59 -32.79
N ASP A 85 -13.60 13.64 -34.11
CA ASP A 85 -14.63 14.19 -35.00
C ASP A 85 -15.71 13.14 -35.35
N SER A 86 -16.72 13.56 -36.11
CA SER A 86 -17.78 12.67 -36.60
C SER A 86 -17.29 11.54 -37.52
N ASN A 87 -16.08 11.68 -38.08
CA ASN A 87 -15.42 10.67 -38.90
C ASN A 87 -14.47 9.77 -38.08
N LYS A 88 -14.54 9.83 -36.75
CA LYS A 88 -13.70 9.04 -35.84
C LYS A 88 -12.21 9.34 -35.99
N GLN A 89 -11.85 10.57 -36.40
CA GLN A 89 -10.47 11.03 -36.52
C GLN A 89 -10.13 11.99 -35.38
N LEU A 90 -8.90 11.92 -34.86
CA LEU A 90 -8.39 12.94 -33.94
C LEU A 90 -8.10 14.23 -34.72
N VAL A 91 -8.87 15.27 -34.48
CA VAL A 91 -8.68 16.61 -35.06
C VAL A 91 -8.22 17.59 -33.99
N SER A 92 -7.60 18.69 -34.41
CA SER A 92 -7.15 19.74 -33.50
C SER A 92 -8.35 20.41 -32.82
N MET A 93 -8.21 20.66 -31.51
CA MET A 93 -9.21 21.30 -30.65
C MET A 93 -8.47 22.29 -29.75
N VAL A 94 -7.89 23.34 -30.34
CA VAL A 94 -6.97 24.22 -29.61
C VAL A 94 -7.74 25.03 -28.58
N CYS A 95 -7.31 24.96 -27.32
CA CYS A 95 -7.75 25.89 -26.29
C CYS A 95 -6.86 27.13 -26.27
N ASP A 96 -7.44 28.31 -26.49
CA ASP A 96 -6.81 29.63 -26.38
C ASP A 96 -7.50 30.49 -25.30
N ALA A 97 -7.37 30.05 -24.05
CA ALA A 97 -7.92 30.76 -22.89
C ALA A 97 -7.36 32.19 -22.70
N ALA A 98 -6.23 32.51 -23.33
CA ALA A 98 -5.63 33.84 -23.28
C ALA A 98 -6.34 34.83 -24.22
N ALA A 99 -6.78 34.36 -25.40
CA ALA A 99 -7.56 35.16 -26.34
C ALA A 99 -9.06 35.16 -25.99
N ASP A 100 -9.61 34.01 -25.60
CA ASP A 100 -11.01 33.86 -25.18
C ASP A 100 -11.11 32.99 -23.92
N PRO A 101 -11.31 33.61 -22.73
CA PRO A 101 -11.49 32.87 -21.48
C PRO A 101 -12.68 31.89 -21.50
N ASN A 102 -13.65 32.07 -22.41
CA ASN A 102 -14.82 31.20 -22.56
C ASN A 102 -14.70 30.23 -23.75
N ASP A 103 -13.49 30.06 -24.30
CA ASP A 103 -13.23 29.13 -25.40
C ASP A 103 -13.78 27.74 -25.04
N PRO A 104 -14.76 27.21 -25.81
CA PRO A 104 -15.38 25.92 -25.53
C PRO A 104 -14.42 24.74 -25.64
N ASP A 105 -13.25 24.92 -26.28
CA ASP A 105 -12.23 23.88 -26.42
C ASP A 105 -11.36 23.72 -25.16
N CYS A 106 -11.42 24.67 -24.23
CA CYS A 106 -10.73 24.60 -22.94
C CYS A 106 -11.42 23.66 -21.94
N LEU A 107 -10.64 22.86 -21.22
CA LEU A 107 -11.19 21.87 -20.28
C LEU A 107 -11.91 22.52 -19.10
N ASP A 108 -11.51 23.74 -18.70
CA ASP A 108 -12.26 24.58 -17.75
C ASP A 108 -13.73 24.75 -18.19
N ASN A 109 -13.93 25.04 -19.47
CA ASN A 109 -15.25 25.35 -20.04
C ASN A 109 -16.03 24.08 -20.44
N GLN A 110 -15.40 22.90 -20.43
CA GLN A 110 -16.03 21.60 -20.71
C GLN A 110 -16.44 20.83 -19.44
N ARG A 111 -16.65 21.52 -18.31
CA ARG A 111 -17.05 20.87 -17.06
C ARG A 111 -18.45 20.24 -17.17
N PRO A 112 -18.67 19.03 -16.60
CA PRO A 112 -17.73 18.26 -15.80
C PRO A 112 -16.75 17.42 -16.63
N ILE A 113 -15.46 17.48 -16.28
CA ILE A 113 -14.40 16.66 -16.91
C ILE A 113 -13.90 15.55 -15.97
N GLN A 114 -13.60 14.36 -16.51
CA GLN A 114 -12.88 13.28 -15.80
C GLN A 114 -11.52 13.08 -16.46
N CYS A 115 -10.43 13.20 -15.68
CA CYS A 115 -9.07 13.02 -16.19
C CYS A 115 -8.85 11.64 -16.81
N SER A 116 -9.54 10.62 -16.27
CA SER A 116 -9.51 9.24 -16.77
C SER A 116 -10.03 9.07 -18.19
N ARG A 117 -10.71 10.09 -18.74
CA ARG A 117 -11.12 10.11 -20.13
C ARG A 117 -9.91 10.15 -21.07
N CYS A 118 -8.89 10.92 -20.71
CA CYS A 118 -7.68 11.07 -21.50
C CYS A 118 -6.53 10.23 -20.93
N HIS A 119 -6.38 10.19 -19.61
CA HIS A 119 -5.29 9.50 -18.94
C HIS A 119 -5.75 8.16 -18.38
N TYR A 120 -5.28 7.05 -18.95
CA TYR A 120 -5.67 5.73 -18.47
C TYR A 120 -5.41 5.53 -16.97
N SER A 121 -6.39 4.98 -16.26
CA SER A 121 -6.27 4.60 -14.85
C SER A 121 -6.75 3.15 -14.68
N PRO A 122 -5.84 2.21 -14.40
CA PRO A 122 -6.19 0.82 -14.11
C PRO A 122 -7.23 0.66 -12.98
N ALA A 123 -7.31 1.64 -12.06
CA ALA A 123 -8.31 1.67 -11.00
C ALA A 123 -9.75 1.60 -11.50
N LEU A 124 -10.00 2.19 -12.67
CA LEU A 124 -11.32 2.31 -13.27
C LEU A 124 -11.55 1.26 -14.36
N ASP A 125 -10.54 0.46 -14.68
CA ASP A 125 -10.59 -0.62 -15.65
C ASP A 125 -10.90 -1.95 -14.96
N LEU A 126 -12.16 -2.08 -14.54
CA LEU A 126 -12.64 -3.28 -13.85
C LEU A 126 -12.58 -4.55 -14.72
N ALA A 127 -12.59 -4.36 -16.05
CA ALA A 127 -12.47 -5.45 -17.03
C ALA A 127 -11.02 -5.83 -17.32
N GLN A 128 -10.05 -5.03 -16.85
CA GLN A 128 -8.62 -5.20 -17.14
C GLN A 128 -8.32 -5.26 -18.65
N ALA A 129 -9.07 -4.48 -19.43
CA ALA A 129 -8.94 -4.44 -20.89
C ALA A 129 -7.74 -3.59 -21.36
N GLY A 130 -7.15 -2.80 -20.47
CA GLY A 130 -6.11 -1.84 -20.79
C GLY A 130 -6.67 -0.47 -21.21
N PRO A 131 -5.81 0.44 -21.69
CA PRO A 131 -6.21 1.72 -22.26
C PRO A 131 -7.18 1.54 -23.43
N VAL A 132 -8.28 2.30 -23.43
CA VAL A 132 -9.31 2.26 -24.49
C VAL A 132 -9.57 3.65 -25.05
N ASP A 133 -9.67 3.72 -26.38
CA ASP A 133 -10.19 4.88 -27.11
C ASP A 133 -11.62 4.63 -27.56
N GLU A 134 -12.46 5.66 -27.54
CA GLU A 134 -13.90 5.56 -27.87
C GLU A 134 -14.30 6.62 -28.89
N PRO A 135 -13.77 6.55 -30.13
CA PRO A 135 -13.99 7.59 -31.14
C PRO A 135 -15.46 7.76 -31.53
N GLU A 136 -16.28 6.73 -31.38
CA GLU A 136 -17.72 6.78 -31.59
C GLU A 136 -18.47 7.73 -30.65
N GLN A 137 -17.87 8.09 -29.51
CA GLN A 137 -18.43 9.04 -28.54
C GLN A 137 -18.04 10.50 -28.84
N GLY A 138 -17.30 10.75 -29.94
CA GLY A 138 -16.92 12.10 -30.37
C GLY A 138 -16.25 12.92 -29.27
N LEU A 139 -16.78 14.11 -29.01
CA LEU A 139 -16.32 15.03 -27.96
C LEU A 139 -16.39 14.49 -26.53
N GLN A 140 -16.99 13.33 -26.29
CA GLN A 140 -17.01 12.66 -24.97
C GLN A 140 -16.21 11.34 -24.95
N GLY A 141 -15.62 10.96 -26.09
CA GLY A 141 -14.85 9.72 -26.21
C GLY A 141 -13.55 9.73 -25.45
N ARG A 142 -13.21 8.57 -24.89
CA ARG A 142 -11.90 8.30 -24.29
C ARG A 142 -10.79 8.36 -25.33
N GLN A 143 -9.61 8.79 -24.88
CA GLN A 143 -8.37 8.96 -25.67
C GLN A 143 -7.17 8.37 -24.90
N GLN A 144 -7.38 7.25 -24.22
CA GLN A 144 -6.44 6.69 -23.25
C GLN A 144 -5.15 6.14 -23.87
N THR A 145 -5.12 5.86 -25.18
CA THR A 145 -3.88 5.47 -25.86
C THR A 145 -3.03 6.68 -26.29
N TYR A 146 -3.65 7.86 -26.36
CA TYR A 146 -3.02 9.08 -26.86
C TYR A 146 -2.20 9.83 -25.79
N HIS A 147 -2.46 9.53 -24.52
CA HIS A 147 -1.82 10.20 -23.38
C HIS A 147 -1.19 9.20 -22.40
N VAL A 148 -0.22 9.69 -21.64
CA VAL A 148 0.35 8.95 -20.51
C VAL A 148 -0.74 8.56 -19.50
N SER A 149 -0.47 7.54 -18.67
CA SER A 149 -1.38 7.12 -17.62
C SER A 149 -1.65 8.25 -16.62
N MET A 150 -2.72 8.10 -15.83
CA MET A 150 -3.03 9.04 -14.75
C MET A 150 -1.94 9.03 -13.66
N SER A 151 -1.31 7.88 -13.40
CA SER A 151 -0.21 7.79 -12.43
C SER A 151 0.98 8.60 -12.90
N ARG A 152 1.38 8.47 -14.16
CA ARG A 152 2.49 9.23 -14.72
C ARG A 152 2.17 10.73 -14.77
N ALA A 153 0.98 11.10 -15.25
CA ALA A 153 0.54 12.49 -15.33
C ALA A 153 0.55 13.21 -13.97
N MET A 154 0.29 12.48 -12.88
CA MET A 154 0.28 13.05 -11.53
C MET A 154 1.63 12.89 -10.83
N HIS A 155 2.12 11.65 -10.69
CA HIS A 155 3.28 11.37 -9.85
C HIS A 155 4.60 11.80 -10.50
N GLU A 156 4.83 11.45 -11.77
CA GLU A 156 6.08 11.83 -12.45
C GLU A 156 6.15 13.34 -12.64
N HIS A 157 5.04 13.99 -13.02
CA HIS A 157 5.00 15.43 -13.16
C HIS A 157 5.45 16.13 -11.88
N HIS A 158 4.83 15.80 -10.74
CA HIS A 158 5.18 16.47 -9.49
C HIS A 158 6.52 16.00 -8.90
N GLY A 159 6.92 14.75 -9.14
CA GLY A 159 8.19 14.20 -8.68
C GLY A 159 9.40 14.81 -9.40
N THR A 160 9.22 15.35 -10.60
CA THR A 160 10.27 15.94 -11.42
C THR A 160 10.26 17.47 -11.46
N LEU A 161 9.33 18.12 -10.74
CA LEU A 161 9.31 19.58 -10.63
C LEU A 161 10.62 20.08 -10.00
N PRO A 162 11.19 21.18 -10.54
CA PRO A 162 12.36 21.79 -9.94
C PRO A 162 12.04 22.31 -8.53
N PRO A 163 13.05 22.48 -7.66
CA PRO A 163 12.85 23.04 -6.34
C PRO A 163 12.12 24.39 -6.39
N TYR A 164 11.11 24.55 -5.54
CA TYR A 164 10.39 25.80 -5.30
C TYR A 164 10.99 26.49 -4.06
N ASN A 165 11.42 27.75 -4.19
CA ASN A 165 12.12 28.48 -3.12
C ASN A 165 13.33 27.73 -2.54
N GLY A 166 14.06 26.98 -3.38
CA GLY A 166 15.24 26.22 -2.98
C GLY A 166 14.94 24.89 -2.26
N GLN A 167 13.66 24.48 -2.16
CA GLN A 167 13.25 23.21 -1.56
C GLN A 167 12.50 22.36 -2.57
N THR A 168 12.70 21.04 -2.55
CA THR A 168 11.86 20.11 -3.31
C THR A 168 10.41 20.24 -2.85
N LEU A 169 9.46 20.23 -3.78
CA LEU A 169 8.03 20.36 -3.45
C LEU A 169 7.57 19.29 -2.45
N PHE A 170 8.09 18.07 -2.63
CA PHE A 170 7.81 16.92 -1.76
C PHE A 170 9.12 16.43 -1.13
N PRO A 171 9.24 16.44 0.21
CA PRO A 171 10.45 15.94 0.88
C PRO A 171 10.61 14.43 0.71
N SER A 172 11.86 13.95 0.68
CA SER A 172 12.15 12.52 0.66
C SER A 172 11.93 11.89 2.03
N MET A 173 11.33 10.70 2.05
CA MET A 173 11.17 9.90 3.27
C MET A 173 12.53 9.38 3.74
N PRO A 174 12.91 9.57 5.02
CA PRO A 174 14.10 8.94 5.58
C PRO A 174 14.03 7.42 5.51
N SER A 175 15.22 6.78 5.49
CA SER A 175 15.36 5.32 5.58
C SER A 175 14.50 4.75 6.72
N PRO A 176 13.77 3.65 6.52
CA PRO A 176 12.91 3.08 7.55
C PRO A 176 13.71 2.49 8.74
N ALA A 177 14.97 2.09 8.54
CA ALA A 177 15.82 1.64 9.65
C ALA A 177 16.16 2.79 10.60
N GLY A 178 15.73 2.68 11.86
CA GLY A 178 15.98 3.68 12.91
C GLY A 178 15.25 5.01 12.70
N ARG A 179 14.21 5.05 11.85
CA ARG A 179 13.45 6.27 11.55
C ARG A 179 12.68 6.76 12.77
N ASP A 180 12.74 8.08 13.00
CA ASP A 180 11.85 8.73 13.96
C ASP A 180 10.39 8.71 13.45
N PRO A 181 9.45 8.10 14.19
CA PRO A 181 8.04 8.05 13.80
C PRO A 181 7.42 9.44 13.57
N GLN A 182 7.81 10.45 14.35
CA GLN A 182 7.26 11.81 14.21
C GLN A 182 7.70 12.45 12.90
N VAL A 183 8.96 12.25 12.52
CA VAL A 183 9.49 12.73 11.23
C VAL A 183 8.79 11.99 10.08
N ALA A 184 8.56 10.69 10.22
CA ALA A 184 7.85 9.90 9.20
C ALA A 184 6.42 10.42 8.98
N GLU A 185 5.68 10.71 10.06
CA GLU A 185 4.33 11.27 9.99
C GLU A 185 4.32 12.66 9.35
N GLN A 186 5.22 13.56 9.74
CA GLN A 186 5.36 14.88 9.14
C GLN A 186 5.64 14.80 7.63
N VAL A 187 6.56 13.94 7.21
CA VAL A 187 6.86 13.75 5.79
C VAL A 187 5.67 13.13 5.05
N LEU A 188 4.94 12.18 5.64
CA LEU A 188 3.72 11.63 5.04
C LEU A 188 2.67 12.70 4.77
N GLU A 189 2.41 13.57 5.75
CA GLU A 189 1.48 14.69 5.63
C GLU A 189 1.90 15.70 4.56
N GLN A 190 3.21 15.85 4.33
CA GLN A 190 3.76 16.73 3.31
C GLN A 190 3.91 16.07 1.93
N THR A 191 3.62 14.77 1.80
CA THR A 191 3.84 14.01 0.56
C THR A 191 2.57 13.27 0.11
N CYS A 192 2.50 11.95 0.32
CA CYS A 192 1.43 11.10 -0.20
C CYS A 192 0.04 11.52 0.31
N TYR A 193 -0.06 11.98 1.56
CA TYR A 193 -1.32 12.40 2.16
C TYR A 193 -1.81 13.78 1.68
N GLN A 194 -1.04 14.48 0.85
CA GLN A 194 -1.52 15.66 0.14
C GLN A 194 -2.51 15.30 -0.98
N CYS A 195 -2.45 14.08 -1.51
CA CYS A 195 -3.29 13.66 -2.64
C CYS A 195 -4.12 12.41 -2.33
N HIS A 196 -3.63 11.55 -1.45
CA HIS A 196 -4.32 10.33 -1.03
C HIS A 196 -4.98 10.52 0.33
N PRO A 197 -6.15 9.87 0.57
CA PRO A 197 -6.82 9.95 1.86
C PRO A 197 -5.91 9.44 2.98
N GLY A 198 -5.64 10.28 3.96
CA GLY A 198 -4.52 10.04 4.87
C GLY A 198 -4.47 10.94 6.09
N LYS A 199 -4.58 12.26 5.91
CA LYS A 199 -4.59 13.21 7.04
C LYS A 199 -5.79 13.03 7.97
N ARG A 200 -6.94 12.62 7.41
CA ARG A 200 -8.17 12.36 8.17
C ARG A 200 -8.53 10.88 8.16
N THR A 201 -8.63 10.26 6.97
CA THR A 201 -9.02 8.85 6.86
C THR A 201 -7.95 7.89 7.39
N GLN A 202 -6.67 8.29 7.39
CA GLN A 202 -5.53 7.45 7.78
C GLN A 202 -5.60 6.08 7.08
N CYS A 203 -5.61 6.08 5.74
CA CYS A 203 -5.75 4.83 4.97
C CYS A 203 -4.74 3.77 5.40
N LEU A 204 -3.50 4.17 5.69
CA LEU A 204 -2.48 3.33 6.28
C LEU A 204 -2.51 3.44 7.82
N ARG A 205 -3.13 2.46 8.48
CA ARG A 205 -3.35 2.44 9.95
C ARG A 205 -3.22 1.07 10.62
N GLY A 206 -2.86 0.05 9.85
CA GLY A 206 -2.71 -1.32 10.33
C GLY A 206 -1.39 -1.62 11.04
N ALA A 207 -1.08 -2.92 11.12
CA ALA A 207 0.11 -3.46 11.77
C ALA A 207 1.42 -2.94 11.17
N MET A 208 1.47 -2.71 9.85
CA MET A 208 2.63 -2.17 9.16
C MET A 208 2.93 -0.73 9.60
N PHE A 209 1.91 0.14 9.65
CA PHE A 209 2.04 1.51 10.16
C PHE A 209 2.53 1.52 11.61
N SER A 210 1.93 0.65 12.43
CA SER A 210 2.30 0.46 13.84
C SER A 210 3.74 -0.02 14.00
N GLY A 211 4.25 -0.77 13.01
CA GLY A 211 5.64 -1.21 12.91
C GLY A 211 6.58 -0.17 12.30
N GLY A 212 6.10 1.05 12.03
CA GLY A 212 6.90 2.15 11.49
C GLY A 212 7.04 2.14 9.97
N VAL A 213 6.35 1.26 9.24
CA VAL A 213 6.38 1.20 7.77
C VAL A 213 5.35 2.17 7.18
N VAL A 214 5.76 2.94 6.18
CA VAL A 214 4.95 3.99 5.53
C VAL A 214 4.80 3.78 4.03
N CYS A 215 3.97 4.58 3.37
CA CYS A 215 3.64 4.45 1.94
C CYS A 215 4.88 4.31 1.04
N GLN A 216 5.92 5.11 1.29
CA GLN A 216 7.16 5.15 0.50
C GLN A 216 8.04 3.91 0.67
N ASP A 217 7.91 3.19 1.78
CA ASP A 217 8.64 1.94 2.02
C ASP A 217 8.04 0.78 1.19
N CYS A 218 6.76 0.90 0.84
CA CYS A 218 6.04 -0.04 0.00
C CYS A 218 6.14 0.34 -1.48
N HIS A 219 5.73 1.57 -1.84
CA HIS A 219 5.47 1.96 -3.23
C HIS A 219 6.62 2.71 -3.92
N GLY A 220 7.53 3.31 -3.18
CA GLY A 220 8.53 4.24 -3.72
C GLY A 220 8.17 5.71 -3.55
N ASP A 221 9.08 6.57 -3.99
CA ASP A 221 8.82 8.00 -4.12
C ASP A 221 7.96 8.34 -5.35
N MET A 222 7.61 9.63 -5.51
CA MET A 222 6.76 10.11 -6.61
C MET A 222 7.33 9.80 -8.00
N GLU A 223 8.65 9.90 -8.16
CA GLU A 223 9.32 9.59 -9.42
C GLU A 223 9.20 8.09 -9.74
N GLN A 224 9.51 7.22 -8.77
CA GLN A 224 9.38 5.77 -8.91
C GLN A 224 7.94 5.32 -9.18
N VAL A 225 6.95 5.99 -8.57
CA VAL A 225 5.52 5.70 -8.78
C VAL A 225 5.04 6.17 -10.17
N GLY A 226 5.57 7.29 -10.66
CA GLY A 226 5.25 7.85 -11.97
C GLY A 226 6.01 7.24 -13.15
N ASN A 227 7.12 6.55 -12.88
CA ASN A 227 7.88 5.78 -13.86
C ASN A 227 7.21 4.43 -14.15
N ASP A 228 6.11 4.52 -14.90
CA ASP A 228 5.24 3.41 -15.23
C ASP A 228 5.25 3.03 -16.72
N PHE A 229 4.49 1.99 -17.06
CA PHE A 229 4.38 1.44 -18.41
C PHE A 229 4.01 2.44 -19.52
N SER A 230 3.50 3.64 -19.19
CA SER A 230 3.16 4.69 -20.14
C SER A 230 4.30 5.66 -20.45
N LEU A 231 5.51 5.41 -19.92
CA LEU A 231 6.71 6.25 -20.06
C LEU A 231 6.97 6.81 -21.46
N LYS A 232 6.77 6.01 -22.50
CA LYS A 232 7.06 6.39 -23.91
C LYS A 232 5.86 7.01 -24.64
N VAL A 233 4.67 6.97 -24.03
CA VAL A 233 3.46 7.50 -24.65
C VAL A 233 3.54 9.02 -24.73
N SER A 234 3.25 9.55 -25.90
CA SER A 234 3.18 10.99 -26.15
C SER A 234 2.23 11.27 -27.30
N THR A 235 1.86 12.53 -27.48
CA THR A 235 1.03 12.94 -28.63
C THR A 235 1.69 12.69 -29.99
N SER A 236 3.02 12.56 -30.02
CA SER A 236 3.82 12.16 -31.19
C SER A 236 3.96 10.65 -31.36
N ASN A 237 3.86 9.87 -30.27
CA ASN A 237 3.94 8.40 -30.29
C ASN A 237 2.74 7.79 -29.51
N PRO A 238 1.50 7.90 -30.01
CA PRO A 238 0.34 7.30 -29.35
C PRO A 238 0.48 5.78 -29.26
N GLY A 239 0.06 5.21 -28.13
CA GLY A 239 0.05 3.77 -27.93
C GLY A 239 1.43 3.12 -27.72
N ASP A 240 2.52 3.88 -27.66
CA ASP A 240 3.87 3.37 -27.40
C ASP A 240 4.07 3.03 -25.91
N PHE A 241 3.32 2.04 -25.43
CA PHE A 241 3.42 1.53 -24.06
C PHE A 241 4.60 0.55 -23.92
N VAL A 242 5.26 0.59 -22.76
CA VAL A 242 6.32 -0.37 -22.39
C VAL A 242 5.67 -1.59 -21.74
N LEU A 243 5.49 -2.66 -22.51
CA LEU A 243 4.72 -3.85 -22.10
C LEU A 243 5.59 -5.11 -21.85
N ASP A 244 6.90 -4.93 -21.70
CA ASP A 244 7.84 -6.03 -21.44
C ASP A 244 7.91 -6.45 -19.96
N GLY A 245 7.17 -5.78 -19.08
CA GLY A 245 7.14 -6.02 -17.64
C GLY A 245 8.28 -5.33 -16.87
N SER A 246 9.13 -4.53 -17.52
CA SER A 246 10.21 -3.79 -16.85
C SER A 246 9.72 -2.60 -16.02
N LEU A 247 8.53 -2.09 -16.33
CA LEU A 247 7.89 -0.97 -15.65
C LEU A 247 6.57 -1.42 -15.02
N ARG A 248 6.23 -0.80 -13.89
CA ARG A 248 4.97 -1.09 -13.19
C ARG A 248 3.76 -0.66 -14.02
N VAL A 249 2.69 -1.43 -13.90
CA VAL A 249 1.31 -1.01 -14.19
C VAL A 249 0.67 -0.63 -12.86
N PRO A 250 0.35 0.65 -12.62
CA PRO A 250 -0.24 1.11 -11.36
C PRO A 250 -1.49 0.29 -11.01
N TRP A 251 -1.72 -0.01 -9.74
CA TRP A 251 -2.85 -0.81 -9.26
C TRP A 251 -2.89 -2.28 -9.69
N ALA A 252 -2.01 -2.71 -10.59
CA ALA A 252 -1.84 -4.11 -10.96
C ALA A 252 -0.53 -4.69 -10.42
N ASN A 253 0.53 -3.87 -10.38
CA ASN A 253 1.78 -4.21 -9.73
C ASN A 253 1.90 -3.43 -8.42
N GLU A 254 1.49 -4.08 -7.34
CA GLU A 254 1.55 -3.53 -5.99
C GLU A 254 2.49 -4.37 -5.11
N PRO A 255 3.05 -3.77 -4.04
CA PRO A 255 3.81 -4.47 -3.02
C PRO A 255 3.00 -5.61 -2.40
N MET A 256 3.70 -6.67 -2.02
CA MET A 256 3.11 -7.91 -1.56
C MET A 256 3.59 -8.28 -0.16
N CYS A 257 2.88 -9.19 0.51
CA CYS A 257 3.30 -9.79 1.77
C CYS A 257 4.71 -10.37 1.63
N GLN A 258 4.95 -11.14 0.57
CA GLN A 258 6.27 -11.71 0.25
C GLN A 258 7.37 -10.68 -0.06
N SER A 259 7.02 -9.41 -0.31
CA SER A 259 8.01 -8.36 -0.56
C SER A 259 8.75 -7.94 0.71
N CYS A 260 8.14 -8.13 1.88
CA CYS A 260 8.80 -7.89 3.18
C CYS A 260 8.89 -9.15 4.07
N HIS A 261 7.96 -10.09 3.87
CA HIS A 261 7.94 -11.40 4.53
C HIS A 261 8.48 -12.46 3.57
N ALA A 262 9.75 -12.31 3.19
CA ALA A 262 10.37 -13.07 2.11
C ALA A 262 10.78 -14.50 2.51
N GLY A 263 10.90 -14.77 3.81
CA GLY A 263 11.44 -16.03 4.33
C GLY A 263 11.16 -16.24 5.81
N ASP A 264 11.95 -17.12 6.42
CA ASP A 264 11.78 -17.57 7.80
C ASP A 264 13.13 -17.71 8.52
N ALA A 265 13.15 -18.29 9.73
CA ALA A 265 14.36 -18.37 10.54
C ALA A 265 15.45 -19.28 9.95
N LEU A 266 15.09 -20.25 9.11
CA LEU A 266 16.07 -21.13 8.45
C LEU A 266 16.59 -20.49 7.16
N ASN A 267 15.73 -19.79 6.44
CA ASN A 267 16.09 -19.05 5.25
C ASN A 267 15.35 -17.71 5.21
N PRO A 268 15.97 -16.62 5.69
CA PRO A 268 15.35 -15.29 5.70
C PRO A 268 15.08 -14.73 4.29
N ASN A 269 15.78 -15.27 3.27
CA ASN A 269 15.59 -14.93 1.86
C ASN A 269 15.70 -13.42 1.55
N HIS A 270 16.69 -12.75 2.14
CA HIS A 270 16.93 -11.32 1.94
C HIS A 270 17.59 -11.06 0.58
N PRO A 271 17.00 -10.21 -0.28
CA PRO A 271 17.67 -9.79 -1.51
C PRO A 271 18.84 -8.83 -1.21
N ALA A 272 19.77 -8.72 -2.16
CA ALA A 272 20.88 -7.79 -2.04
C ALA A 272 20.38 -6.33 -1.93
N GLY A 273 20.91 -5.58 -0.96
CA GLY A 273 20.51 -4.19 -0.72
C GLY A 273 19.22 -4.02 0.10
N ALA A 274 18.61 -5.11 0.58
CA ALA A 274 17.43 -5.04 1.42
C ALA A 274 17.72 -4.36 2.77
N ILE A 275 16.73 -3.62 3.27
CA ILE A 275 16.74 -3.07 4.63
C ILE A 275 16.07 -4.08 5.56
N VAL A 276 16.88 -4.75 6.38
CA VAL A 276 16.41 -5.81 7.28
C VAL A 276 15.99 -5.22 8.63
N ALA A 277 14.88 -5.71 9.18
CA ALA A 277 14.40 -5.34 10.51
C ALA A 277 15.29 -5.94 11.61
N ASP A 278 15.22 -5.38 12.83
CA ASP A 278 16.02 -5.83 13.97
C ASP A 278 15.78 -7.30 14.37
N ASP A 279 14.65 -7.89 13.96
CA ASP A 279 14.37 -9.32 14.16
C ASP A 279 15.16 -10.25 13.23
N GLY A 280 15.87 -9.71 12.24
CA GLY A 280 16.71 -10.47 11.31
C GLY A 280 15.95 -11.33 10.30
N ILE A 281 14.62 -11.23 10.21
CA ILE A 281 13.78 -12.02 9.30
C ILE A 281 13.04 -11.12 8.32
N ARG A 282 12.32 -10.12 8.82
CA ARG A 282 11.48 -9.24 7.98
C ARG A 282 12.29 -8.14 7.31
N LEU A 283 11.82 -7.66 6.17
CA LEU A 283 12.33 -6.44 5.54
C LEU A 283 11.47 -5.24 5.94
N LEU A 284 12.11 -4.06 6.01
CA LEU A 284 11.46 -2.78 6.27
C LEU A 284 11.10 -2.03 4.99
N GLN A 285 11.50 -2.54 3.82
CA GLN A 285 11.24 -1.95 2.52
C GLN A 285 10.89 -3.06 1.52
N ALA A 286 9.83 -2.85 0.73
CA ALA A 286 9.28 -3.86 -0.17
C ALA A 286 10.02 -3.94 -1.52
N TYR A 287 10.96 -3.03 -1.77
CA TYR A 287 11.66 -2.90 -3.04
C TYR A 287 13.11 -2.45 -2.81
N VAL A 288 13.92 -2.58 -3.86
CA VAL A 288 15.19 -1.86 -3.99
C VAL A 288 15.09 -0.81 -5.09
N THR A 289 15.71 0.35 -4.88
CA THR A 289 15.81 1.36 -5.94
C THR A 289 16.75 0.88 -7.02
N GLN A 290 16.29 0.90 -8.26
CA GLN A 290 17.09 0.51 -9.43
C GLN A 290 17.01 1.58 -10.51
N GLN A 291 18.11 1.74 -11.25
CA GLN A 291 18.15 2.47 -12.51
C GLN A 291 18.11 1.46 -13.65
N ILE A 292 17.10 1.54 -14.51
CA ILE A 292 16.95 0.64 -15.66
C ILE A 292 17.09 1.40 -16.98
N THR A 293 17.61 0.74 -18.01
CA THR A 293 17.59 1.28 -19.37
C THR A 293 16.33 0.80 -20.07
N VAL A 294 15.53 1.74 -20.57
CA VAL A 294 14.33 1.43 -21.38
C VAL A 294 14.65 1.74 -22.85
N PRO A 295 14.48 0.79 -23.78
CA PRO A 295 14.73 1.05 -25.20
C PRO A 295 13.96 2.27 -25.73
N GLY A 296 14.68 3.20 -26.37
CA GLY A 296 14.11 4.44 -26.89
C GLY A 296 13.98 5.57 -25.86
N VAL A 297 14.43 5.36 -24.62
CA VAL A 297 14.50 6.40 -23.58
C VAL A 297 15.96 6.78 -23.37
N GLY A 298 16.26 8.09 -23.49
CA GLY A 298 17.64 8.57 -23.56
C GLY A 298 18.43 8.54 -22.26
N GLN A 299 17.76 8.38 -21.11
CA GLN A 299 18.39 8.30 -19.79
C GLN A 299 17.85 7.10 -19.00
N PRO A 300 18.64 6.53 -18.08
CA PRO A 300 18.14 5.52 -17.16
C PRO A 300 16.95 6.04 -16.35
N VAL A 301 16.02 5.12 -16.07
CA VAL A 301 14.76 5.39 -15.38
C VAL A 301 14.84 4.81 -13.97
N LYS A 302 14.55 5.63 -12.98
CA LYS A 302 14.51 5.24 -11.57
C LYS A 302 13.22 4.51 -11.26
N ILE A 303 13.31 3.28 -10.76
CA ILE A 303 12.14 2.46 -10.40
C ILE A 303 12.24 1.94 -8.97
N ALA A 304 11.08 1.58 -8.41
CA ALA A 304 10.97 0.75 -7.22
C ALA A 304 10.87 -0.72 -7.68
N ALA A 305 11.99 -1.45 -7.68
CA ALA A 305 12.01 -2.85 -8.06
C ALA A 305 11.53 -3.71 -6.89
N VAL A 306 10.22 -3.98 -6.87
CA VAL A 306 9.54 -4.75 -5.81
C VAL A 306 10.18 -6.13 -5.66
N HIS A 307 10.32 -6.59 -4.42
CA HIS A 307 10.82 -7.91 -4.10
C HIS A 307 9.73 -8.96 -4.30
N HIS A 308 10.09 -10.05 -4.97
CA HIS A 308 9.22 -11.19 -5.23
C HIS A 308 9.87 -12.45 -4.64
N ALA A 309 9.15 -13.14 -3.75
CA ALA A 309 9.60 -14.35 -3.08
C ALA A 309 8.50 -15.43 -3.10
N PRO A 310 8.11 -15.95 -4.29
CA PRO A 310 6.91 -16.77 -4.44
C PRO A 310 6.97 -18.13 -3.72
N GLY A 311 8.17 -18.54 -3.29
CA GLY A 311 8.36 -19.70 -2.40
C GLY A 311 8.16 -19.38 -0.91
N SER A 312 7.93 -18.13 -0.54
CA SER A 312 7.63 -17.73 0.83
C SER A 312 6.28 -18.32 1.27
N ARG A 313 6.22 -18.80 2.51
CA ARG A 313 4.95 -19.20 3.15
C ARG A 313 3.96 -18.05 3.31
N PHE A 314 4.42 -16.81 3.14
CA PHE A 314 3.63 -15.59 3.21
C PHE A 314 3.28 -15.04 1.83
N ALA A 315 3.62 -15.75 0.75
CA ALA A 315 3.34 -15.31 -0.60
C ALA A 315 1.85 -15.36 -0.93
N GLU A 316 1.40 -14.32 -1.62
CA GLU A 316 0.17 -14.29 -2.37
C GLU A 316 0.15 -15.36 -3.46
N ASN A 317 -1.03 -15.64 -4.01
CA ASN A 317 -1.15 -16.62 -5.09
C ASN A 317 -0.48 -16.11 -6.36
N GLN A 318 -0.07 -17.04 -7.22
CA GLN A 318 0.33 -16.75 -8.59
C GLN A 318 -0.75 -17.20 -9.57
N GLY A 319 -0.94 -16.41 -10.61
CA GLY A 319 -1.89 -16.66 -11.70
C GLY A 319 -1.21 -16.60 -13.06
N LYS A 320 -2.01 -16.76 -14.11
CA LYS A 320 -1.59 -16.54 -15.49
C LYS A 320 -2.28 -15.30 -16.05
N ASN A 321 -1.52 -14.38 -16.63
CA ASN A 321 -2.12 -13.25 -17.36
C ASN A 321 -2.62 -13.71 -18.75
N ALA A 322 -3.23 -12.80 -19.51
CA ALA A 322 -3.76 -13.07 -20.85
C ALA A 322 -2.71 -13.62 -21.85
N ASN A 323 -1.42 -13.36 -21.59
CA ASN A 323 -0.30 -13.84 -22.40
C ASN A 323 0.30 -15.17 -21.89
N GLY A 324 -0.31 -15.80 -20.88
CA GLY A 324 0.17 -17.04 -20.28
C GLY A 324 1.39 -16.90 -19.35
N GLN A 325 1.81 -15.67 -19.06
CA GLN A 325 2.92 -15.40 -18.14
C GLN A 325 2.46 -15.57 -16.70
N THR A 326 3.34 -16.12 -15.85
CA THR A 326 3.08 -16.17 -14.41
C THR A 326 3.14 -14.74 -13.86
N VAL A 327 2.11 -14.33 -13.14
CA VAL A 327 2.02 -13.03 -12.47
C VAL A 327 1.52 -13.24 -11.06
N ASP A 328 1.92 -12.37 -10.14
CA ASP A 328 1.39 -12.41 -8.79
C ASP A 328 -0.04 -11.85 -8.75
N VAL A 329 -0.86 -12.43 -7.88
CA VAL A 329 -2.26 -12.05 -7.68
C VAL A 329 -2.34 -11.09 -6.51
N LEU A 330 -3.03 -9.97 -6.70
CA LEU A 330 -3.23 -8.96 -5.65
C LEU A 330 -3.78 -9.60 -4.36
N TYR A 331 -3.27 -9.16 -3.22
CA TYR A 331 -3.70 -9.59 -1.88
C TYR A 331 -5.23 -9.73 -1.71
N ARG A 332 -6.01 -8.72 -2.14
CA ARG A 332 -7.50 -8.72 -2.05
C ARG A 332 -8.19 -9.82 -2.87
N LEU A 333 -7.47 -10.41 -3.82
CA LEU A 333 -7.92 -11.49 -4.68
C LEU A 333 -7.32 -12.85 -4.28
N SER A 334 -6.21 -12.83 -3.54
CA SER A 334 -5.52 -14.02 -3.04
C SER A 334 -6.30 -14.73 -1.94
N LYS A 335 -6.10 -16.04 -1.88
CA LYS A 335 -6.73 -16.99 -0.96
C LYS A 335 -5.67 -17.88 -0.32
N GLY A 336 -5.95 -18.30 0.90
CA GLY A 336 -5.10 -19.19 1.68
C GLY A 336 -5.85 -20.42 2.19
N HIS A 337 -5.64 -20.73 3.46
CA HIS A 337 -6.22 -21.88 4.17
C HIS A 337 -7.74 -21.99 3.94
N GLY A 338 -8.20 -23.17 3.52
CA GLY A 338 -9.61 -23.45 3.24
C GLY A 338 -10.22 -22.64 2.08
N GLY A 339 -9.42 -21.96 1.26
CA GLY A 339 -9.90 -21.07 0.20
C GLY A 339 -10.42 -19.72 0.70
N ILE A 340 -10.16 -19.38 1.98
CA ILE A 340 -10.52 -18.09 2.56
C ILE A 340 -9.62 -17.00 1.97
N LYS A 341 -10.21 -15.85 1.63
CA LYS A 341 -9.43 -14.69 1.18
C LYS A 341 -8.52 -14.20 2.28
N CYS A 342 -7.32 -13.73 1.94
CA CYS A 342 -6.37 -13.20 2.93
C CYS A 342 -7.00 -12.11 3.82
N GLU A 343 -7.84 -11.25 3.23
CA GLU A 343 -8.62 -10.20 3.93
C GLU A 343 -9.52 -10.75 5.04
N GLY A 344 -10.01 -11.99 4.91
CA GLY A 344 -10.88 -12.61 5.91
C GLY A 344 -10.16 -12.91 7.23
N CYS A 345 -8.84 -13.13 7.20
CA CYS A 345 -8.05 -13.38 8.40
C CYS A 345 -7.28 -12.12 8.86
N HIS A 346 -6.82 -11.31 7.92
CA HIS A 346 -5.89 -10.22 8.18
C HIS A 346 -6.50 -8.81 8.09
N ASN A 347 -7.76 -8.66 7.62
CA ASN A 347 -8.44 -7.40 7.26
C ASN A 347 -8.02 -6.80 5.90
N SER A 348 -8.63 -5.67 5.51
CA SER A 348 -8.36 -5.00 4.22
C SER A 348 -6.94 -4.46 4.08
N THR A 349 -6.50 -4.29 2.82
CA THR A 349 -5.23 -3.62 2.48
C THR A 349 -5.11 -2.27 3.20
N HIS A 350 -3.91 -1.96 3.70
CA HIS A 350 -3.58 -0.76 4.50
C HIS A 350 -4.19 -0.70 5.92
N ALA A 351 -5.13 -1.58 6.25
CA ALA A 351 -5.75 -1.71 7.57
C ALA A 351 -5.54 -3.11 8.18
N ILE A 352 -4.48 -3.81 7.76
CA ILE A 352 -4.13 -5.15 8.25
C ILE A 352 -4.03 -5.14 9.78
N TRP A 353 -4.69 -6.09 10.44
CA TRP A 353 -4.76 -6.11 11.89
C TRP A 353 -3.44 -6.46 12.60
N PRO A 354 -3.22 -5.91 13.81
CA PRO A 354 -4.10 -4.98 14.53
C PRO A 354 -3.89 -3.52 14.13
N ASN A 355 -4.89 -2.68 14.38
CA ASN A 355 -4.67 -1.24 14.52
C ASN A 355 -4.10 -0.97 15.92
N ALA A 356 -3.04 -0.14 16.02
CA ALA A 356 -2.39 0.19 17.28
C ALA A 356 -3.31 0.91 18.28
N ASN A 357 -4.29 1.68 17.80
CA ASN A 357 -5.31 2.24 18.67
C ASN A 357 -6.25 1.10 19.10
N PRO A 358 -6.27 0.71 20.39
CA PRO A 358 -7.09 -0.41 20.85
C PRO A 358 -8.59 -0.15 20.68
N PHE A 359 -9.01 1.11 20.60
CA PHE A 359 -10.42 1.49 20.42
C PHE A 359 -10.81 1.71 18.95
N ALA A 360 -9.93 1.41 18.01
CA ALA A 360 -10.23 1.57 16.59
C ALA A 360 -11.31 0.57 16.15
N ASN A 361 -12.26 1.04 15.34
CA ASN A 361 -13.31 0.20 14.76
C ASN A 361 -12.75 -0.99 13.97
N ASP A 362 -11.56 -0.87 13.39
CA ASP A 362 -10.91 -1.99 12.69
C ASP A 362 -10.76 -3.21 13.63
N ASN A 363 -10.46 -3.02 14.91
CA ASN A 363 -10.19 -4.13 15.83
C ASN A 363 -11.44 -4.89 16.28
N ILE A 364 -12.63 -4.28 16.18
CA ILE A 364 -13.90 -4.82 16.74
C ILE A 364 -14.19 -6.23 16.20
N ALA A 365 -14.02 -6.45 14.89
CA ALA A 365 -14.32 -7.75 14.29
C ALA A 365 -13.40 -8.85 14.83
N ALA A 366 -12.09 -8.59 14.93
CA ALA A 366 -11.14 -9.54 15.51
C ALA A 366 -11.48 -9.82 16.99
N GLU A 367 -11.74 -8.78 17.78
CA GLU A 367 -12.09 -8.93 19.20
C GLU A 367 -13.34 -9.78 19.41
N GLN A 368 -14.38 -9.58 18.61
CA GLN A 368 -15.62 -10.37 18.69
C GLN A 368 -15.41 -11.84 18.31
N LEU A 369 -14.52 -12.11 17.35
CA LEU A 369 -14.30 -13.45 16.80
C LEU A 369 -13.34 -14.30 17.63
N GLN A 370 -12.30 -13.69 18.20
CA GLN A 370 -11.22 -14.42 18.87
C GLN A 370 -10.89 -13.90 20.28
N GLY A 371 -11.59 -12.87 20.76
CA GLY A 371 -11.40 -12.30 22.09
C GLY A 371 -10.25 -11.31 22.22
N HIS A 372 -9.52 -11.02 21.13
CA HIS A 372 -8.45 -10.02 21.11
C HIS A 372 -8.24 -9.40 19.72
N ALA A 373 -7.72 -8.18 19.68
CA ALA A 373 -7.30 -7.53 18.44
C ALA A 373 -6.11 -8.25 17.78
N GLY A 374 -6.12 -8.30 16.45
CA GLY A 374 -5.05 -8.90 15.64
C GLY A 374 -5.58 -9.72 14.47
N THR A 375 -4.67 -10.21 13.64
CA THR A 375 -5.00 -11.24 12.64
C THR A 375 -5.68 -12.43 13.32
N LEU A 376 -6.70 -13.02 12.68
CA LEU A 376 -7.38 -14.20 13.21
C LEU A 376 -6.40 -15.38 13.26
N ILE A 377 -6.13 -15.84 14.48
CA ILE A 377 -5.15 -16.91 14.75
C ILE A 377 -5.69 -17.97 15.72
N GLU A 378 -6.77 -17.68 16.44
CA GLU A 378 -7.51 -18.70 17.21
C GLU A 378 -8.27 -19.63 16.26
N CYS A 379 -7.73 -20.82 16.00
CA CYS A 379 -8.34 -21.78 15.08
C CYS A 379 -9.78 -22.16 15.50
N THR A 380 -10.07 -22.09 16.81
CA THR A 380 -11.39 -22.40 17.37
C THR A 380 -12.47 -21.36 17.04
N THR A 381 -12.11 -20.22 16.44
CA THR A 381 -13.07 -19.30 15.84
C THR A 381 -13.87 -19.98 14.71
N CYS A 382 -13.28 -20.96 14.01
CA CYS A 382 -13.94 -21.67 12.92
C CYS A 382 -14.01 -23.18 13.12
N HIS A 383 -13.02 -23.76 13.82
CA HIS A 383 -12.87 -25.20 13.96
C HIS A 383 -13.34 -25.70 15.32
N GLU A 384 -14.01 -26.85 15.34
CA GLU A 384 -14.32 -27.53 16.59
C GLU A 384 -13.03 -28.17 17.16
N PRO A 385 -12.72 -28.00 18.46
CA PRO A 385 -11.48 -28.47 19.07
C PRO A 385 -11.48 -29.99 19.34
N THR A 386 -11.65 -30.77 18.28
CA THR A 386 -11.62 -32.24 18.27
C THR A 386 -10.58 -32.74 17.30
N ASP A 387 -10.15 -34.00 17.41
CA ASP A 387 -9.13 -34.57 16.50
C ASP A 387 -9.61 -34.61 15.05
N LYS A 388 -10.93 -34.53 14.82
CA LYS A 388 -11.55 -34.43 13.50
C LYS A 388 -11.72 -32.98 13.02
N GLY A 389 -12.14 -32.07 13.92
CA GLY A 389 -12.46 -30.68 13.56
C GLY A 389 -11.23 -29.78 13.49
N LEU A 390 -10.25 -30.03 14.36
CA LEU A 390 -8.97 -29.34 14.45
C LEU A 390 -7.88 -30.38 14.77
N PRO A 391 -7.37 -31.10 13.76
CA PRO A 391 -6.26 -32.03 13.93
C PRO A 391 -5.00 -31.32 14.47
N LEU A 392 -4.19 -32.04 15.25
CA LEU A 392 -2.89 -31.53 15.69
C LEU A 392 -1.84 -31.81 14.61
N GLU A 393 -1.68 -30.87 13.69
CA GLU A 393 -0.78 -30.94 12.55
C GLU A 393 -0.26 -29.54 12.17
N LEU A 394 0.48 -29.44 11.08
CA LEU A 394 1.08 -28.19 10.58
C LEU A 394 0.39 -27.65 9.31
N GLU A 395 -0.81 -28.13 8.98
CA GLU A 395 -1.56 -27.78 7.76
C GLU A 395 -2.43 -26.52 7.92
N GLY A 396 -2.21 -25.75 8.98
CA GLY A 396 -2.82 -24.44 9.18
C GLY A 396 -2.29 -23.38 8.21
N PRO A 397 -2.86 -22.15 8.24
CA PRO A 397 -2.35 -21.05 7.43
C PRO A 397 -0.86 -20.84 7.68
N HIS A 398 -0.08 -20.63 6.61
CA HIS A 398 1.39 -20.43 6.67
C HIS A 398 2.19 -21.59 7.29
N GLY A 399 1.62 -22.80 7.34
CA GLY A 399 2.24 -23.96 8.00
C GLY A 399 2.11 -23.92 9.52
N MET A 400 1.14 -23.15 10.05
CA MET A 400 0.91 -23.04 11.48
C MET A 400 0.25 -24.28 12.05
N HIS A 401 0.56 -24.55 13.31
CA HIS A 401 -0.15 -25.50 14.13
C HIS A 401 -1.27 -24.83 14.93
N PRO A 402 -2.24 -25.62 15.46
CA PRO A 402 -3.16 -25.14 16.47
C PRO A 402 -2.39 -24.53 17.65
N ILE A 403 -2.81 -23.34 18.07
CA ILE A 403 -2.32 -22.72 19.29
C ILE A 403 -3.32 -23.00 20.42
N ALA A 404 -2.83 -23.13 21.64
CA ALA A 404 -3.65 -23.44 22.79
C ALA A 404 -3.35 -22.49 23.95
N ASP A 405 -4.40 -21.87 24.48
CA ASP A 405 -4.39 -21.36 25.84
C ASP A 405 -4.92 -22.47 26.76
N TYR A 406 -4.24 -22.74 27.86
CA TYR A 406 -4.70 -23.74 28.82
C TYR A 406 -6.03 -23.36 29.48
N ASN A 407 -6.39 -22.07 29.51
CA ASN A 407 -7.73 -21.63 29.92
C ASN A 407 -8.76 -21.69 28.78
N GLY A 408 -8.31 -21.94 27.55
CA GLY A 408 -9.12 -21.93 26.34
C GLY A 408 -9.87 -23.23 26.07
N PRO A 409 -10.64 -23.27 24.98
CA PRO A 409 -11.48 -24.41 24.60
C PRO A 409 -10.67 -25.61 24.07
N ASP A 410 -9.40 -25.42 23.69
CA ASP A 410 -8.51 -26.48 23.24
C ASP A 410 -7.19 -26.47 24.02
N GLN A 411 -6.95 -27.52 24.79
CA GLN A 411 -5.72 -27.70 25.56
C GLN A 411 -4.76 -28.70 24.91
N ARG A 412 -5.19 -29.38 23.84
CA ARG A 412 -4.50 -30.58 23.32
C ARG A 412 -3.09 -30.27 22.84
N TRP A 413 -2.84 -29.09 22.27
CA TRP A 413 -1.49 -28.69 21.86
C TRP A 413 -0.52 -28.57 23.05
N ASN A 414 -0.97 -28.06 24.20
CA ASN A 414 -0.13 -27.98 25.41
C ASN A 414 0.33 -29.37 25.88
N ASP A 415 -0.49 -30.41 25.63
CA ASP A 415 -0.22 -31.76 26.12
C ASP A 415 0.43 -32.68 25.07
N LYS A 416 0.21 -32.44 23.77
CA LYS A 416 0.51 -33.41 22.70
C LYS A 416 1.38 -32.87 21.55
N HIS A 417 1.94 -31.66 21.64
CA HIS A 417 2.80 -31.14 20.57
C HIS A 417 4.10 -31.95 20.38
N GLU A 418 4.54 -32.72 21.39
CA GLU A 418 5.65 -33.67 21.29
C GLU A 418 5.40 -34.72 20.21
N ASP A 419 4.20 -35.30 20.16
CA ASP A 419 3.83 -36.28 19.12
C ASP A 419 3.89 -35.68 17.70
N VAL A 420 3.59 -34.38 17.58
CA VAL A 420 3.63 -33.67 16.30
C VAL A 420 5.07 -33.36 15.91
N PHE A 421 5.90 -32.98 16.89
CA PHE A 421 7.33 -32.76 16.71
C PHE A 421 8.04 -34.04 16.23
N GLU A 422 7.79 -35.18 16.87
CA GLU A 422 8.39 -36.47 16.49
C GLU A 422 8.03 -36.89 15.05
N LYS A 423 6.79 -36.59 14.62
CA LYS A 423 6.32 -36.92 13.26
C LYS A 423 6.84 -35.96 12.19
N SER A 424 6.89 -34.67 12.50
CA SER A 424 7.17 -33.62 11.52
C SER A 424 8.67 -33.32 11.38
N GLY A 425 9.46 -33.68 12.39
CA GLY A 425 10.87 -33.42 12.45
C GLY A 425 11.22 -31.97 12.82
N LYS A 426 12.48 -31.76 13.19
CA LYS A 426 12.99 -30.50 13.76
C LYS A 426 12.84 -29.28 12.83
N ALA A 427 13.14 -29.47 11.55
CA ALA A 427 13.18 -28.38 10.57
C ALA A 427 11.83 -27.67 10.44
N ALA A 428 10.72 -28.40 10.58
CA ALA A 428 9.38 -27.84 10.54
C ALA A 428 9.18 -26.77 11.64
N CYS A 429 9.64 -27.06 12.86
CA CYS A 429 9.53 -26.14 13.99
C CYS A 429 10.58 -25.01 13.93
N GLN A 430 11.82 -25.33 13.52
CA GLN A 430 12.92 -24.36 13.49
C GLN A 430 12.62 -23.15 12.61
N SER A 431 11.84 -23.35 11.53
CA SER A 431 11.46 -22.27 10.62
C SER A 431 10.74 -21.10 11.32
N CYS A 432 9.90 -21.39 12.32
CA CYS A 432 9.18 -20.35 13.08
C CYS A 432 9.79 -20.11 14.47
N HIS A 433 10.28 -21.16 15.12
CA HIS A 433 10.77 -21.11 16.50
C HIS A 433 12.29 -20.90 16.62
N GLY A 434 12.99 -20.67 15.50
CA GLY A 434 14.41 -20.37 15.47
C GLY A 434 15.28 -21.60 15.25
N VAL A 435 16.48 -21.39 14.69
CA VAL A 435 17.41 -22.46 14.34
C VAL A 435 17.74 -23.33 15.55
N ASN A 436 17.80 -22.72 16.74
CA ASN A 436 18.10 -23.39 18.00
C ASN A 436 16.89 -23.48 18.92
N GLY A 437 15.67 -23.15 18.48
CA GLY A 437 14.49 -23.15 19.35
C GLY A 437 14.41 -21.99 20.34
N GLU A 438 15.08 -20.88 20.05
CA GLU A 438 15.13 -19.66 20.87
C GLU A 438 13.85 -18.82 20.80
N GLY A 439 12.97 -19.11 19.84
CA GLY A 439 11.81 -18.30 19.48
C GLY A 439 12.18 -17.15 18.55
N THR A 440 11.27 -16.78 17.65
CA THR A 440 11.47 -15.64 16.73
C THR A 440 10.25 -14.75 16.66
N VAL A 441 10.29 -13.74 15.79
CA VAL A 441 9.10 -12.95 15.46
C VAL A 441 7.91 -13.80 15.01
N LEU A 442 8.18 -14.94 14.37
CA LEU A 442 7.15 -15.82 13.80
C LEU A 442 6.47 -16.70 14.84
N SER A 443 7.06 -16.88 16.02
CA SER A 443 6.49 -17.67 17.11
C SER A 443 5.94 -16.82 18.26
N ARG A 444 5.70 -15.53 18.02
CA ARG A 444 5.18 -14.60 19.03
C ARG A 444 3.74 -14.93 19.39
N THR A 445 3.42 -14.88 20.68
CA THR A 445 2.04 -15.00 21.17
C THR A 445 1.18 -13.82 20.70
N ALA A 446 0.02 -14.08 20.10
CA ALA A 446 -0.91 -13.02 19.66
C ALA A 446 -1.75 -12.41 20.80
N ALA A 447 -1.82 -13.10 21.93
CA ALA A 447 -2.50 -12.69 23.15
C ALA A 447 -1.74 -13.26 24.37
N GLU A 448 -2.12 -12.84 25.57
CA GLU A 448 -1.66 -13.52 26.78
C GLU A 448 -2.06 -15.00 26.74
N ARG A 449 -1.17 -15.90 27.17
CA ARG A 449 -1.41 -17.35 27.18
C ARG A 449 -1.05 -17.95 28.51
N LYS A 450 -1.86 -18.91 28.97
CA LYS A 450 -1.45 -19.83 30.02
C LYS A 450 -0.94 -21.11 29.37
N LEU A 451 0.30 -21.48 29.65
CA LEU A 451 0.93 -22.69 29.14
C LEU A 451 1.25 -23.66 30.28
N LYS A 452 1.28 -24.96 29.97
CA LYS A 452 1.64 -26.00 30.93
C LYS A 452 3.16 -26.12 31.06
N CYS A 453 3.65 -26.11 32.30
CA CYS A 453 5.04 -26.44 32.60
C CYS A 453 5.21 -27.96 32.66
N LYS A 454 6.08 -28.54 31.81
CA LYS A 454 6.37 -29.99 31.83
C LYS A 454 7.33 -30.33 32.97
N ASN A 455 8.35 -29.50 33.17
CA ASN A 455 9.36 -29.67 34.22
C ASN A 455 9.98 -28.32 34.63
N SER A 456 10.92 -28.37 35.57
CA SER A 456 11.65 -27.19 36.07
C SER A 456 12.88 -26.81 35.24
N LYS A 457 13.03 -27.36 34.03
CA LYS A 457 14.17 -27.09 33.14
C LYS A 457 13.87 -26.02 32.09
N GLY A 458 12.64 -25.53 32.03
CA GLY A 458 12.27 -24.40 31.18
C GLY A 458 12.68 -23.06 31.80
N SER A 459 12.97 -22.06 30.97
CA SER A 459 13.38 -20.72 31.40
C SER A 459 12.25 -19.90 32.04
N LEU A 460 10.99 -20.24 31.76
CA LEU A 460 9.80 -19.56 32.33
C LEU A 460 9.10 -20.39 33.42
N CYS A 461 9.58 -21.60 33.71
CA CYS A 461 8.95 -22.53 34.65
C CYS A 461 9.86 -22.82 35.83
N THR A 462 9.36 -22.60 37.04
CA THR A 462 10.08 -22.90 38.29
C THR A 462 9.75 -24.30 38.82
N SER A 463 10.54 -24.80 39.78
CA SER A 463 10.31 -26.11 40.40
C SER A 463 8.94 -26.18 41.09
N GLY A 464 8.13 -27.18 40.72
CA GLY A 464 6.77 -27.38 41.25
C GLY A 464 5.68 -26.52 40.60
N GLN A 465 6.05 -25.60 39.69
CA GLN A 465 5.08 -24.79 38.95
C GLN A 465 4.39 -25.64 37.88
N LYS A 466 3.05 -25.65 37.88
CA LYS A 466 2.25 -26.40 36.89
C LYS A 466 1.95 -25.61 35.62
N PHE A 467 1.83 -24.29 35.73
CA PHE A 467 1.45 -23.41 34.64
C PHE A 467 2.25 -22.12 34.68
N VAL A 468 2.51 -21.55 33.51
CA VAL A 468 3.11 -20.23 33.35
C VAL A 468 2.19 -19.35 32.52
N THR A 469 2.07 -18.08 32.89
CA THR A 469 1.40 -17.07 32.07
C THR A 469 2.46 -16.35 31.25
N VAL A 470 2.24 -16.29 29.94
CA VAL A 470 3.13 -15.66 28.97
C VAL A 470 2.40 -14.47 28.36
N ALA A 471 3.02 -13.29 28.44
CA ALA A 471 2.45 -12.07 27.92
C ALA A 471 2.33 -12.11 26.38
N LYS A 472 1.40 -11.33 25.83
CA LYS A 472 1.30 -11.05 24.38
C LYS A 472 2.63 -10.55 23.83
N GLY A 473 2.97 -11.00 22.61
CA GLY A 473 4.17 -10.58 21.88
C GLY A 473 5.44 -11.33 22.27
N THR A 474 5.38 -12.25 23.24
CA THR A 474 6.54 -13.04 23.66
C THR A 474 6.87 -14.08 22.59
N PRO A 475 8.10 -14.10 22.04
CA PRO A 475 8.57 -15.19 21.19
C PRO A 475 8.58 -16.50 21.97
N ILE A 476 7.88 -17.52 21.48
CA ILE A 476 7.90 -18.85 22.09
C ILE A 476 9.02 -19.69 21.46
N GLY A 477 9.91 -20.17 22.29
CA GLY A 477 10.94 -21.16 22.01
C GLY A 477 10.75 -22.44 22.84
N CYS A 478 11.47 -23.50 22.45
CA CYS A 478 11.36 -24.82 23.09
C CYS A 478 11.82 -24.80 24.55
N ALA A 479 12.78 -23.93 24.86
CA ALA A 479 13.35 -23.81 26.20
C ALA A 479 12.44 -23.08 27.20
N ASN A 480 11.29 -22.54 26.80
CA ASN A 480 10.49 -21.72 27.71
C ASN A 480 9.79 -22.54 28.80
N CYS A 481 9.20 -23.67 28.43
CA CYS A 481 8.38 -24.48 29.35
C CYS A 481 9.06 -25.80 29.78
N HIS A 482 10.08 -26.23 29.04
CA HIS A 482 10.85 -27.45 29.29
C HIS A 482 12.28 -27.32 28.73
N GLU A 483 13.07 -28.38 28.84
CA GLU A 483 14.41 -28.38 28.24
C GLU A 483 14.35 -28.30 26.71
N ASN A 484 15.37 -27.74 26.09
CA ASN A 484 15.37 -27.54 24.65
C ASN A 484 15.65 -28.85 23.89
N GLU A 485 14.61 -29.42 23.28
CA GLU A 485 14.69 -30.67 22.53
C GLU A 485 15.23 -30.50 21.10
N LEU A 486 15.27 -29.28 20.57
CA LEU A 486 15.79 -29.04 19.21
C LEU A 486 17.30 -29.28 19.13
N ILE A 487 18.03 -28.94 20.18
CA ILE A 487 19.50 -29.05 20.25
C ILE A 487 19.96 -30.47 20.62
N LYS A 488 19.11 -31.28 21.27
CA LYS A 488 19.53 -32.59 21.81
C LYS A 488 19.51 -33.77 20.84
N GLY A 489 18.70 -33.77 19.79
CA GLY A 489 18.65 -34.92 18.85
C GLY A 489 19.80 -34.97 17.83
N GLY A 490 21.02 -35.16 18.30
CA GLY A 490 22.15 -35.60 17.51
C GLY A 490 22.73 -36.85 18.15
N ASP A 491 21.99 -37.96 18.04
CA ASP A 491 22.46 -39.33 18.29
C ASP A 491 22.09 -40.18 17.07
#